data_AF-A0A1A8JPF2-F1
#
_entry.id   AF-A0A1A8JPF2-F1
#
_cell.length_a   1.000
_cell.length_b   1.000
_cell.length_c   1.000
_cell.angle_alpha   90.00
_cell.angle_beta   90.00
_cell.angle_gamma   90.00
#
_symmetry.space_group_name_H-M   'P 1'
#
loop_
_entity.id
_entity.type
_entity.pdbx_description
1 polymer ?
#
loop_
_entity_poly.entity_id
_entity_poly.type
_entity_poly.pdbx_seq_one_letter_code
_entity_poly.pdbx_strand_id
1 'polypeptide(L)'
;DQVEVLLNTTNLPKKELMLGLVKNEGTYFLVYGMPGFNMTGDSLISRNDFLEGILIAMIDDSDISRETTIFQYTDWNDVKNR
;
A
#
# COMPACT_ATOMS: atom_id res chain seq x y z
N ASP A 1 10.24 11.22 -21.45
CA ASP A 1 10.91 10.07 -20.79
C ASP A 1 10.23 9.76 -19.48
N GLN A 2 9.89 8.50 -19.23
CA GLN A 2 9.40 8.06 -17.92
C GLN A 2 10.59 7.93 -16.95
N VAL A 3 10.38 8.31 -15.68
CA VAL A 3 11.43 8.25 -14.64
C VAL A 3 12.01 6.85 -14.51
N GLU A 4 11.17 5.81 -14.62
CA GLU A 4 11.55 4.40 -14.64
C GLU A 4 12.61 4.09 -15.73
N VAL A 5 12.39 4.61 -16.94
CA VAL A 5 13.30 4.42 -18.08
C VAL A 5 14.64 5.10 -17.79
N LEU A 6 14.61 6.32 -17.23
CA LEU A 6 15.83 7.06 -16.89
C LEU A 6 16.62 6.36 -15.78
N LEU A 7 15.95 5.85 -14.75
CA LEU A 7 16.55 5.07 -13.67
C LEU A 7 17.22 3.78 -14.17
N ASN A 8 16.61 3.13 -15.17
CA ASN A 8 17.16 1.92 -15.79
C ASN A 8 18.27 2.21 -16.81
N THR A 9 18.37 3.45 -17.32
CA THR A 9 19.48 3.85 -18.19
C THR A 9 20.73 4.21 -17.38
N THR A 10 21.91 3.97 -17.92
CA THR A 10 23.19 4.37 -17.30
C THR A 10 23.52 5.86 -17.45
N ASN A 11 22.57 6.66 -17.94
CA ASN A 11 22.77 8.07 -18.26
C ASN A 11 22.59 9.02 -17.06
N LEU A 12 22.40 8.48 -15.86
CA LEU A 12 22.28 9.31 -14.65
C LEU A 12 23.66 9.73 -14.11
N PRO A 13 23.82 11.00 -13.68
CA PRO A 13 25.03 11.44 -13.01
C PRO A 13 25.31 10.60 -11.76
N LYS A 14 26.53 10.06 -11.66
CA LYS A 14 26.97 9.33 -10.46
C LYS A 14 27.19 10.31 -9.32
N LYS A 15 26.47 10.11 -8.22
CA LYS A 15 26.55 10.91 -6.98
C LYS A 15 26.37 10.01 -5.76
N GLU A 16 26.93 10.42 -4.63
CA GLU A 16 26.64 9.80 -3.35
C GLU A 16 25.23 10.18 -2.90
N LEU A 17 24.45 9.19 -2.45
CA LEU A 17 23.08 9.37 -2.00
C LEU A 17 22.91 8.74 -0.61
N MET A 18 22.14 9.41 0.25
CA MET A 18 21.66 8.85 1.51
C MET A 18 20.14 8.74 1.42
N LEU A 19 19.63 7.51 1.51
CA LEU A 19 18.21 7.19 1.40
C LEU A 19 17.73 6.56 2.70
N GLY A 20 16.47 6.78 3.04
CA GLY A 20 15.86 6.23 4.25
C GLY A 20 14.34 6.18 4.13
N LEU A 21 13.74 5.28 4.90
CA LEU A 21 12.31 5.06 5.02
C LEU A 21 11.90 5.19 6.49
N VAL A 22 10.63 5.41 6.76
CA VAL A 22 10.09 5.35 8.13
C VAL A 22 9.34 4.05 8.37
N LYS A 23 9.21 3.63 9.64
CA LYS A 23 8.60 2.34 9.98
C LYS A 23 7.16 2.18 9.45
N ASN A 24 6.39 3.27 9.40
CA ASN A 24 4.94 3.24 9.15
C ASN A 24 4.51 4.27 8.08
N GLU A 25 5.06 4.17 6.87
CA GLU A 25 4.83 5.15 5.78
C GLU A 25 3.36 5.30 5.38
N GLY A 26 2.62 4.18 5.32
CA GLY A 26 1.24 4.17 4.83
C GLY A 26 0.20 4.73 5.81
N THR A 27 0.47 4.70 7.12
CA THR A 27 -0.56 4.92 8.16
C THR A 27 -1.21 6.30 8.09
N TYR A 28 -0.44 7.34 7.77
CA TYR A 28 -0.96 8.70 7.64
C TYR A 28 -2.04 8.81 6.54
N PHE A 29 -1.92 8.04 5.45
CA PHE A 29 -2.83 8.13 4.32
C PHE A 29 -4.17 7.43 4.57
N LEU A 30 -4.22 6.47 5.50
CA LEU A 30 -5.42 5.66 5.75
C LEU A 30 -6.59 6.50 6.30
N VAL A 31 -6.30 7.45 7.19
CA VAL A 31 -7.35 8.27 7.84
C VAL A 31 -8.02 9.30 6.92
N TYR A 32 -7.53 9.49 5.70
CA TYR A 32 -8.05 10.50 4.75
C TYR A 32 -8.95 9.92 3.65
N GLY A 33 -9.35 8.65 3.75
CA GLY A 33 -10.27 8.08 2.78
C GLY A 33 -10.48 6.57 2.86
N MET A 34 -9.68 5.84 3.65
CA MET A 34 -9.86 4.39 3.78
C MET A 34 -11.01 4.05 4.74
N PRO A 35 -11.85 3.04 4.41
CA PRO A 35 -12.96 2.63 5.26
C PRO A 35 -12.51 2.17 6.64
N GLY A 36 -13.27 2.51 7.68
CA GLY A 36 -13.04 2.08 9.06
C GLY A 36 -11.87 2.78 9.79
N PHE A 37 -11.05 3.58 9.11
CA PHE A 37 -9.95 4.32 9.72
C PHE A 37 -10.41 5.67 10.30
N ASN A 38 -9.86 6.03 11.46
CA ASN A 38 -10.05 7.34 12.05
C ASN A 38 -8.86 7.74 12.94
N MET A 39 -8.74 9.04 13.25
CA MET A 39 -7.58 9.56 14.00
C MET A 39 -7.60 9.28 15.50
N THR A 40 -8.77 8.96 16.07
CA THR A 40 -8.98 8.95 17.53
C THR A 40 -9.21 7.58 18.13
N GLY A 41 -9.52 6.58 17.32
CA GLY A 41 -9.85 5.22 17.73
C GLY A 41 -8.91 4.20 17.09
N ASP A 42 -9.06 2.96 17.52
CA ASP A 42 -8.09 1.89 17.22
C ASP A 42 -8.11 1.42 15.76
N SER A 43 -9.08 1.90 14.95
CA SER A 43 -9.21 1.58 13.52
C SER A 43 -9.16 0.07 13.23
N LEU A 44 -9.84 -0.73 14.06
CA LEU A 44 -10.01 -2.17 13.86
C LEU A 44 -10.98 -2.42 12.70
N ILE A 45 -10.42 -2.52 11.49
CA ILE A 45 -11.18 -2.70 10.26
C ILE A 45 -11.68 -4.14 10.09
N SER A 46 -12.82 -4.29 9.42
CA SER A 46 -13.32 -5.61 9.01
C SER A 46 -12.64 -6.09 7.71
N ARG A 47 -12.87 -7.37 7.37
CA ARG A 47 -12.48 -7.92 6.06
C ARG A 47 -13.05 -7.10 4.90
N ASN A 48 -14.29 -6.63 5.02
CA ASN A 48 -14.96 -5.86 3.96
C ASN A 48 -14.32 -4.47 3.81
N ASP A 49 -14.04 -3.80 4.93
CA ASP A 49 -13.35 -2.50 4.92
C ASP A 49 -11.97 -2.60 4.25
N PHE A 50 -11.23 -3.69 4.51
CA PHE A 50 -9.95 -3.97 3.84
C PHE A 50 -10.13 -4.14 2.33
N LEU A 51 -11.10 -4.94 1.88
CA LEU A 51 -11.35 -5.19 0.45
C LEU A 51 -11.80 -3.92 -0.28
N GLU A 52 -12.66 -3.11 0.33
CA GLU A 52 -13.03 -1.80 -0.20
C GLU A 52 -11.83 -0.85 -0.24
N GLY A 53 -10.98 -0.88 0.78
CA GLY A 53 -9.73 -0.13 0.81
C GLY A 53 -8.77 -0.49 -0.33
N ILE A 54 -8.69 -1.76 -0.72
CA ILE A 54 -7.88 -2.19 -1.87
C ILE A 54 -8.38 -1.56 -3.18
N LEU A 55 -9.70 -1.45 -3.37
CA LEU A 55 -10.26 -0.80 -4.56
C LEU A 55 -9.87 0.68 -4.64
N ILE A 56 -9.74 1.35 -3.49
CA ILE A 56 -9.32 2.77 -3.41
C ILE A 56 -7.81 2.89 -3.61
N ALA A 57 -7.02 2.05 -2.94
CA ALA A 57 -5.56 2.10 -2.98
C ALA A 57 -4.99 1.75 -4.37
N MET A 58 -5.71 0.91 -5.12
CA MET A 58 -5.28 0.34 -6.39
C MET A 58 -6.31 0.63 -7.49
N ILE A 59 -6.81 1.88 -7.56
CA ILE A 59 -7.94 2.26 -8.42
C ILE A 59 -7.68 2.03 -9.92
N ASP A 60 -6.44 2.18 -10.37
CA ASP A 60 -6.05 2.02 -11.76
C ASP A 60 -5.50 0.61 -12.08
N ASP A 61 -5.37 -0.26 -11.07
CA ASP A 61 -4.82 -1.59 -11.25
C ASP A 61 -5.87 -2.61 -11.69
N SER A 62 -5.39 -3.66 -12.37
CA SER A 62 -6.21 -4.79 -12.78
C SER A 62 -6.74 -5.62 -11.61
N ASP A 63 -7.84 -6.34 -11.83
CA ASP A 63 -8.42 -7.22 -10.81
C ASP A 63 -7.43 -8.30 -10.33
N ILE A 64 -6.62 -8.86 -11.24
CA ILE A 64 -5.60 -9.84 -10.84
C ILE A 64 -4.50 -9.25 -9.96
N SER A 65 -4.14 -7.97 -10.19
CA SER A 65 -3.19 -7.26 -9.32
C SER A 65 -3.77 -7.06 -7.92
N ARG A 66 -5.04 -6.66 -7.84
CA ARG A 66 -5.76 -6.48 -6.56
C ARG A 66 -5.88 -7.79 -5.79
N GLU A 67 -6.28 -8.88 -6.45
CA GLU A 67 -6.35 -10.22 -5.84
C GLU A 67 -4.99 -10.70 -5.37
N THR A 68 -3.93 -10.41 -6.13
CA THR A 68 -2.55 -10.72 -5.70
C THR A 68 -2.20 -9.95 -4.44
N THR A 69 -2.52 -8.66 -4.34
CA THR A 69 -2.31 -7.88 -3.12
C THR A 69 -3.10 -8.45 -1.95
N ILE A 70 -4.38 -8.78 -2.14
CA ILE A 70 -5.22 -9.42 -1.12
C ILE A 70 -4.57 -10.72 -0.65
N PHE A 71 -4.07 -11.54 -1.57
CA PHE A 71 -3.40 -12.79 -1.26
C PHE A 71 -2.11 -12.60 -0.45
N GLN A 72 -1.25 -11.67 -0.85
CA GLN A 72 0.05 -11.45 -0.21
C GLN A 72 -0.06 -10.81 1.18
N TYR A 73 -1.09 -9.99 1.41
CA TYR A 73 -1.26 -9.22 2.65
C TYR A 73 -2.35 -9.78 3.58
N THR A 74 -2.93 -10.95 3.28
CA THR A 74 -3.84 -11.66 4.19
C THR A 74 -3.11 -12.84 4.81
N ASP A 75 -3.08 -12.93 6.15
CA ASP A 75 -2.71 -14.19 6.80
C ASP A 75 -3.89 -15.18 6.72
N TRP A 76 -3.73 -16.19 5.87
CA TRP A 76 -4.75 -17.19 5.64
C TRP A 76 -4.89 -18.21 6.78
N ASN A 77 -3.95 -18.24 7.74
CA ASN A 77 -4.03 -19.11 8.92
C ASN A 77 -4.88 -18.51 10.04
N ASP A 78 -5.02 -17.19 10.10
CA ASP A 78 -5.89 -16.51 11.06
C ASP A 78 -7.28 -16.23 10.47
N VAL A 79 -8.08 -17.30 10.40
CA VAL A 79 -9.45 -17.24 9.87
C VAL A 79 -10.36 -16.31 10.70
N LYS A 80 -10.01 -16.01 11.96
CA LYS A 80 -10.85 -15.21 12.86
C LYS A 80 -10.43 -13.75 12.95
N ASN A 81 -9.29 -13.36 12.36
CA ASN A 81 -8.70 -12.02 12.46
C ASN A 81 -8.63 -11.55 13.93
N ARG A 82 -7.96 -12.33 14.78
CA ARG A 82 -7.93 -12.16 16.26
C ARG A 82 -6.55 -11.90 16.82
#